data_AF-K7EHY4-F1
#
_entry.id   AF-K7EHY4-F1
#
_cell.length_a   1.000
_cell.length_b   1.000
_cell.length_c   1.000
_cell.angle_alpha   90.00
_cell.angle_beta   90.00
_cell.angle_gamma   90.00
#
_symmetry.space_group_name_H-M   'P 1'
#
loop_
_entity.id
_entity.type
_entity.pdbx_description
1 polymer ?
#
loop_
_entity_poly.entity_id
_entity_poly.type
_entity_poly.pdbx_seq_one_letter_code
_entity_poly.pdbx_strand_id
1 'polypeptide(L)'
;MARCEELQVSGYERCSRALDDNRGKTVFVYFTGSKSADGRSWCPDCEQAEPIVREALKNIPAGAVFIYCQVGDRSYLRSWW
;
A
#
# COMPACT_ATOMS: atom_id res chain seq x y z
N MET A 1 8.40 0.27 -19.02
CA MET A 1 8.21 0.60 -17.60
C MET A 1 6.74 0.35 -17.30
N ALA A 2 6.43 -0.53 -16.35
CA ALA A 2 5.06 -1.00 -16.12
C ALA A 2 4.12 0.19 -15.85
N ARG A 3 3.06 0.30 -16.66
CA ARG A 3 2.05 1.37 -16.64
C ARG A 3 1.00 1.10 -15.55
N CYS A 4 1.44 0.98 -14.30
CA CYS A 4 0.55 0.82 -13.16
C CYS A 4 0.43 2.17 -12.45
N GLU A 5 -0.81 2.56 -12.12
CA GLU A 5 -1.10 3.79 -11.38
C GLU A 5 -0.86 3.53 -9.89
N GLU A 6 0.16 4.18 -9.30
CA GLU A 6 0.43 4.08 -7.86
C GLU A 6 -0.31 5.18 -7.08
N LEU A 7 -1.12 4.77 -6.10
CA LEU A 7 -1.84 5.65 -5.19
C LEU A 7 -1.33 5.45 -3.76
N GLN A 8 -0.77 6.50 -3.17
CA GLN A 8 -0.34 6.48 -1.77
C GLN A 8 -1.43 7.04 -0.87
N VAL A 9 -1.89 6.21 0.07
CA VAL A 9 -2.96 6.55 1.00
C VAL A 9 -2.55 6.22 2.44
N SER A 10 -3.21 6.86 3.40
CA SER A 10 -2.96 6.64 4.82
C SER A 10 -4.29 6.60 5.56
N GLY A 11 -4.51 5.50 6.30
CA GLY A 11 -5.74 5.21 7.04
C GLY A 11 -6.82 4.51 6.21
N TYR A 12 -7.73 3.83 6.92
CA TYR A 12 -8.83 3.04 6.34
C TYR A 12 -9.70 3.83 5.38
N GLU A 13 -10.22 4.98 5.82
CA GLU A 13 -11.18 5.81 5.06
C GLU A 13 -10.63 6.19 3.68
N ARG A 14 -9.35 6.59 3.62
CA ARG A 14 -8.71 6.97 2.36
C ARG A 14 -8.47 5.77 1.46
N CYS A 15 -8.13 4.62 2.04
CA CYS A 15 -8.00 3.37 1.29
C CYS A 15 -9.35 2.91 0.73
N SER A 16 -10.41 2.95 1.53
CA SER A 16 -11.76 2.59 1.09
C SER A 16 -12.22 3.48 -0.06
N ARG A 17 -12.00 4.80 0.06
CA ARG A 17 -12.32 5.74 -1.02
C ARG A 17 -11.51 5.47 -2.28
N ALA A 18 -10.22 5.20 -2.17
CA ALA A 18 -9.37 4.88 -3.32
C ALA A 18 -9.81 3.56 -4.01
N LEU A 19 -10.33 2.59 -3.26
CA LEU A 19 -10.93 1.38 -3.81
C LEU A 19 -12.22 1.69 -4.56
N ASP A 20 -13.09 2.52 -3.98
CA ASP A 20 -14.35 2.92 -4.62
C ASP A 20 -14.11 3.72 -5.91
N ASP A 21 -13.17 4.66 -5.91
CA ASP A 21 -12.79 5.47 -7.07
C ASP A 21 -12.20 4.63 -8.22
N ASN A 22 -11.67 3.44 -7.90
CA ASN A 22 -11.07 2.51 -8.87
C ASN A 22 -11.89 1.24 -9.10
N ARG A 23 -13.20 1.26 -8.78
CA ARG A 23 -14.12 0.17 -9.09
C ARG A 23 -14.07 -0.19 -10.58
N GLY A 24 -14.03 -1.49 -10.86
CA GLY A 24 -13.95 -2.03 -12.22
C GLY A 24 -12.53 -2.15 -12.79
N LYS A 25 -11.51 -1.64 -12.11
CA LYS A 25 -10.09 -1.94 -12.41
C LYS A 25 -9.59 -3.10 -11.56
N THR A 26 -8.49 -3.73 -11.98
CA THR A 26 -7.73 -4.63 -11.10
C THR A 26 -6.95 -3.78 -10.12
N VAL A 27 -7.22 -3.95 -8.82
CA VAL A 27 -6.57 -3.18 -7.77
C VAL A 27 -5.76 -4.10 -6.87
N PHE A 28 -4.49 -3.76 -6.67
CA PHE A 28 -3.60 -4.39 -5.70
C PHE A 28 -3.38 -3.42 -4.55
N VAL A 29 -3.62 -3.87 -3.30
CA VAL A 29 -3.41 -3.04 -2.12
C VAL A 29 -2.27 -3.60 -1.29
N TYR A 30 -1.27 -2.77 -1.00
CA TYR A 30 -0.19 -3.08 -0.08
C TYR A 30 -0.41 -2.34 1.23
N PHE A 31 -0.85 -3.06 2.24
CA PHE A 31 -0.97 -2.55 3.60
C PHE A 31 0.38 -2.62 4.31
N THR A 32 0.84 -1.49 4.82
CA THR A 32 2.15 -1.37 5.46
C THR A 32 2.07 -0.46 6.69
N GLY A 33 2.93 -0.72 7.67
CA GLY A 33 3.06 0.15 8.84
C GLY A 33 3.48 1.56 8.43
N SER A 34 2.90 2.57 9.07
CA SER A 34 3.29 3.96 8.82
C SER A 34 4.79 4.15 8.99
N LYS A 35 5.38 4.91 8.07
CA LYS A 35 6.79 5.29 8.15
C LYS A 35 6.93 6.52 9.06
N SER A 36 7.98 6.53 9.88
CA SER A 36 8.41 7.72 10.60
C SER A 36 8.92 8.80 9.64
N ALA A 37 9.17 10.00 10.14
CA ALA A 37 9.78 11.08 9.35
C ALA A 37 11.12 10.68 8.70
N ASP A 38 11.82 9.71 9.30
CA ASP A 38 13.09 9.15 8.80
C ASP A 38 12.89 8.07 7.73
N GLY A 39 11.64 7.84 7.29
CA GLY A 39 11.29 6.85 6.28
C GLY A 39 11.28 5.41 6.76
N ARG A 40 11.49 5.18 8.07
CA ARG A 40 11.53 3.83 8.66
C ARG A 40 10.14 3.38 9.09
N SER A 41 9.76 2.15 8.74
CA SER A 41 8.53 1.57 9.26
C SER A 41 8.78 0.96 10.64
N TRP A 42 7.80 1.03 11.53
CA TRP A 42 7.87 0.32 12.81
C TRP A 42 7.78 -1.21 12.63
N CYS A 43 7.40 -1.67 11.44
CA CYS A 43 7.23 -3.05 11.05
C CYS A 43 8.46 -3.55 10.26
N PRO A 44 9.32 -4.39 10.85
CA PRO A 44 10.56 -4.85 10.19
C PRO A 44 10.28 -5.76 8.98
N ASP A 45 9.21 -6.54 9.00
CA ASP A 45 8.76 -7.33 7.86
C ASP A 45 8.34 -6.43 6.69
N CYS A 46 7.69 -5.30 6.99
CA CYS A 46 7.24 -4.35 5.98
C CYS A 46 8.42 -3.66 5.27
N GLU A 47 9.51 -3.39 5.98
CA GLU A 47 10.74 -2.86 5.38
C GLU A 47 11.44 -3.87 4.46
N GLN A 48 11.45 -5.15 4.85
CA GLN A 48 12.03 -6.23 4.05
C GLN A 48 11.16 -6.60 2.84
N ALA A 49 9.83 -6.54 2.98
CA ALA A 49 8.89 -6.90 1.94
C ALA A 49 8.78 -5.82 0.85
N GLU A 50 8.87 -4.54 1.21
CA GLU A 50 8.72 -3.43 0.26
C GLU A 50 9.59 -3.53 -1.00
N PRO A 51 10.92 -3.80 -0.94
CA PRO A 51 11.73 -3.95 -2.15
C PRO A 51 11.28 -5.13 -3.02
N ILE A 52 10.83 -6.23 -2.40
CA ILE A 52 10.33 -7.42 -3.12
C ILE A 52 9.02 -7.11 -3.83
N VAL A 53 8.09 -6.45 -3.13
CA VAL A 53 6.80 -6.02 -3.71
C VAL A 53 7.06 -5.05 -4.86
N ARG A 54 7.95 -4.06 -4.69
CA ARG A 54 8.31 -3.10 -5.74
C ARG A 54 8.92 -3.76 -6.97
N GLU A 55 9.72 -4.81 -6.79
CA GLU A 55 10.23 -5.59 -7.91
C GLU A 55 9.10 -6.32 -8.64
N ALA A 56 8.15 -6.89 -7.90
CA ALA A 56 6.98 -7.56 -8.47
C ALA A 56 6.04 -6.62 -9.24
N LEU A 57 5.97 -5.33 -8.89
CA LEU A 57 5.18 -4.32 -9.64
C LEU A 57 5.59 -4.21 -11.11
N LYS A 58 6.83 -4.58 -11.46
CA LYS A 58 7.28 -4.59 -12.86
C LYS A 58 6.52 -5.60 -13.72
N ASN A 59 5.93 -6.61 -13.09
CA ASN A 59 5.17 -7.69 -13.74
C ASN A 59 3.66 -7.50 -13.66
N ILE A 60 3.18 -6.39 -13.07
CA ILE A 60 1.75 -6.13 -12.94
C ILE A 60 1.13 -5.83 -14.32
N PRO A 61 -0.11 -6.30 -14.57
CA PRO A 61 -0.82 -6.02 -15.81
C PRO A 61 -1.02 -4.51 -16.03
N ALA A 62 -0.89 -4.07 -17.28
CA ALA A 62 -1.10 -2.68 -17.64
C ALA A 62 -2.54 -2.24 -17.32
N GLY A 63 -2.69 -1.04 -16.73
CA GLY A 63 -4.00 -0.51 -16.33
C GLY A 63 -4.49 -1.00 -14.96
N ALA A 64 -3.73 -1.84 -14.26
CA ALA A 64 -3.97 -2.11 -12.86
C ALA A 64 -3.54 -0.92 -11.98
N VAL A 65 -4.18 -0.81 -10.82
CA VAL A 65 -3.91 0.22 -9.81
C VAL A 65 -3.23 -0.44 -8.63
N PHE A 66 -2.15 0.18 -8.16
CA PHE A 66 -1.44 -0.22 -6.96
C PHE A 66 -1.67 0.81 -5.86
N ILE A 67 -2.31 0.40 -4.76
CA ILE A 67 -2.57 1.26 -3.61
C ILE A 67 -1.55 0.92 -2.52
N TYR A 68 -0.66 1.87 -2.22
CA TYR A 68 0.24 1.79 -1.07
C TYR A 68 -0.48 2.41 0.13
N CYS A 69 -0.99 1.57 1.04
CA CYS A 69 -1.80 2.00 2.18
C CYS A 69 -1.02 1.91 3.49
N GLN A 70 -0.69 3.07 4.05
CA GLN A 70 -0.13 3.17 5.41
C GLN A 70 -1.24 3.02 6.44
N VAL A 71 -1.20 1.94 7.23
CA VAL A 71 -2.27 1.61 8.17
C VAL A 71 -2.27 2.50 9.41
N GLY A 72 -1.17 3.17 9.74
CA GLY A 72 -1.01 3.90 10.99
C GLY A 72 0.11 3.33 11.86
N ASP A 73 0.12 3.77 13.12
CA ASP A 73 1.04 3.28 14.14
C ASP A 73 0.70 1.84 14.58
N ARG A 74 1.67 1.20 15.22
CA ARG A 74 1.54 -0.19 15.72
C ARG A 74 0.34 -0.40 16.64
N SER A 75 -0.01 0.60 17.45
CA SER A 75 -1.17 0.57 18.34
C SER A 75 -2.49 0.50 17.57
N TYR A 76 -2.58 1.19 16.42
CA TYR A 76 -3.75 1.23 15.57
C TYR A 76 -3.94 -0.07 14.77
N LEU A 77 -2.86 -0.72 14.31
CA LEU A 77 -3.01 -2.04 13.66
C LEU A 77 -3.59 -3.09 14.61
N ARG A 78 -3.22 -3.03 15.89
CA ARG A 78 -3.67 -3.99 16.91
C ARG A 78 -5.17 -3.92 17.21
N SER A 79 -5.85 -2.82 16.83
CA SER A 79 -7.30 -2.68 17.00
C SER A 79 -8.11 -3.14 15.79
N TRP A 80 -7.45 -3.63 14.73
CA TRP A 80 -8.12 -4.27 13.59
C TRP A 80 -8.35 -5.78 13.78
N TRP A 81 -7.78 -6.35 14.86
CA TRP A 81 -7.89 -7.76 15.25
C TRP A 81 -8.68 -7.92 16.54
#